data_AF-A0A358KI93-F1
#
_entry.id   AF-A0A358KI93-F1
#
_cell.length_a   1.000
_cell.length_b   1.000
_cell.length_c   1.000
_cell.angle_alpha   90.00
_cell.angle_beta   90.00
_cell.angle_gamma   90.00
#
_symmetry.space_group_name_H-M   'P 1'
#
loop_
_entity.id
_entity.type
_entity.pdbx_description
1 polymer ?
#
loop_
_entity_poly.entity_id
_entity_poly.type
_entity_poly.pdbx_seq_one_letter_code
_entity_poly.pdbx_strand_id
1 'polypeptide(L)'
;EYELALRFKRYYEEYDIELEDFRHDKFQGTEKARNFSSDVIVRERISGAERNVHIKMNHPLRYRGKTYFQASFDPENDKATVLQVVRNPGWVTPYISCAMVGMGMLIQFLTHLVGFTRKRKAKA
;
A
#
# COMPACT_ATOMS: atom_id res chain seq x y z
N GLU A 1 41.84 18.25 -13.39
CA GLU A 1 40.93 17.57 -14.33
C GLU A 1 39.52 17.79 -13.83
N TYR A 2 38.60 18.25 -14.67
CA TYR A 2 37.21 18.53 -14.27
C TYR A 2 36.27 17.66 -15.08
N GLU A 3 35.38 16.95 -14.40
CA GLU A 3 34.43 16.03 -15.01
C GLU A 3 33.01 16.60 -14.85
N LEU A 4 32.25 16.65 -15.96
CA LEU A 4 30.88 17.12 -15.97
C LEU A 4 29.94 15.92 -16.16
N ALA A 5 29.10 15.64 -15.17
CA ALA A 5 28.14 14.54 -15.21
C ALA A 5 26.71 15.02 -14.98
N LEU A 6 25.76 14.42 -15.70
CA LEU A 6 24.32 14.60 -15.47
C LEU A 6 23.83 13.59 -14.44
N ARG A 7 22.99 14.05 -13.50
CA ARG A 7 22.42 13.20 -12.47
C ARG A 7 20.92 13.43 -12.32
N PHE A 8 20.19 12.35 -12.01
CA PHE A 8 18.76 12.42 -11.75
C PHE A 8 18.46 13.38 -10.59
N LYS A 9 17.37 14.14 -10.75
CA LYS A 9 16.85 15.03 -9.73
C LYS A 9 16.48 14.23 -8.48
N ARG A 10 17.04 14.61 -7.33
CA ARG A 10 16.67 14.04 -6.03
C ARG A 10 15.55 14.85 -5.39
N TYR A 11 14.61 14.16 -4.80
CA TYR A 11 13.55 14.74 -3.99
C TYR A 11 13.83 14.38 -2.53
N TYR A 12 14.05 15.39 -1.70
CA TYR A 12 14.32 15.22 -0.27
C TYR A 12 13.02 15.40 0.51
N GLU A 13 12.87 14.61 1.56
CA GLU A 13 11.68 14.55 2.40
C GLU A 13 12.01 14.89 3.85
N GLU A 14 10.98 15.20 4.63
CA GLU A 14 11.09 15.54 6.06
C GLU A 14 11.21 14.31 6.98
N TYR A 15 11.47 13.14 6.40
CA TYR A 15 11.61 11.86 7.10
C TYR A 15 12.61 10.98 6.37
N ASP A 16 13.23 10.10 7.12
CA ASP A 16 14.19 9.12 6.64
C ASP A 16 13.55 7.73 6.71
N ILE A 17 13.90 6.88 5.75
CA ILE A 17 13.51 5.46 5.72
C ILE A 17 14.79 4.65 5.76
N GLU A 18 14.96 3.91 6.84
CA GLU A 18 16.09 3.03 7.07
C GLU A 18 15.64 1.58 6.91
N LEU A 19 16.41 0.77 6.20
CA LEU A 19 16.17 -0.67 6.08
C LEU A 19 16.82 -1.38 7.28
N GLU A 20 16.01 -2.05 8.09
CA GLU A 20 16.47 -2.85 9.22
C GLU A 20 16.79 -4.28 8.79
N ASP A 21 15.86 -4.94 8.10
CA ASP A 21 16.02 -6.31 7.62
C ASP A 21 15.31 -6.50 6.28
N PHE A 22 15.90 -7.31 5.40
CA PHE A 22 15.30 -7.67 4.12
C PHE A 22 15.27 -9.18 3.99
N ARG A 23 14.08 -9.71 3.69
CA ARG A 23 13.85 -11.15 3.55
C ARG A 23 13.22 -11.43 2.20
N HIS A 24 13.73 -12.47 1.55
CA HIS A 24 13.18 -12.98 0.30
C HIS A 24 13.07 -14.50 0.31
N ASP A 25 11.95 -15.01 -0.20
CA ASP A 25 11.77 -16.42 -0.47
C ASP A 25 11.92 -16.65 -1.97
N LYS A 26 12.72 -17.63 -2.38
CA LYS A 26 12.77 -18.11 -3.78
C LYS A 26 11.80 -19.27 -3.99
N PHE A 27 11.26 -19.39 -5.20
CA PHE A 27 10.55 -20.61 -5.59
C PHE A 27 11.56 -21.77 -5.70
N GLN A 28 11.20 -22.94 -5.17
CA GLN A 28 12.04 -24.14 -5.26
C GLN A 28 12.36 -24.46 -6.73
N GLY A 29 13.65 -24.53 -7.06
CA GLY A 29 14.12 -24.81 -8.42
C GLY A 29 14.13 -23.63 -9.40
N THR A 30 13.88 -22.39 -8.95
CA THR A 30 14.04 -21.19 -9.80
C THR A 30 14.69 -20.05 -9.03
N GLU A 31 15.40 -19.16 -9.73
CA GLU A 31 15.86 -17.88 -9.17
C GLU A 31 14.74 -16.85 -9.03
N LYS A 32 13.50 -17.21 -9.39
CA LYS A 32 12.36 -16.32 -9.26
C LYS A 32 11.96 -16.25 -7.79
N ALA A 33 11.91 -15.04 -7.28
CA ALA A 33 11.40 -14.83 -5.95
C ALA A 33 9.88 -14.98 -5.87
N ARG A 34 9.45 -15.60 -4.79
CA ARG A 34 8.06 -15.84 -4.42
C ARG A 34 7.52 -14.72 -3.55
N ASN A 35 8.30 -14.29 -2.55
CA ASN A 35 7.91 -13.27 -1.59
C ASN A 35 9.12 -12.39 -1.25
N PHE A 36 8.83 -11.11 -1.03
CA PHE A 36 9.78 -10.15 -0.50
C PHE A 36 9.13 -9.35 0.62
N SER A 37 9.89 -9.11 1.67
CA SER A 37 9.52 -8.20 2.74
C SER A 37 10.72 -7.42 3.24
N SER A 38 10.48 -6.16 3.55
CA SER A 38 11.46 -5.25 4.15
C SER A 38 10.91 -4.75 5.48
N ASP A 39 11.66 -4.94 6.55
CA ASP A 39 11.45 -4.24 7.81
C ASP A 39 12.16 -2.89 7.73
N VAL A 40 11.39 -1.81 7.82
CA VAL A 40 11.92 -0.45 7.70
C VAL A 40 11.57 0.39 8.93
N ILE A 41 12.49 1.27 9.30
CA ILE A 41 12.28 2.29 10.33
C ILE A 41 12.03 3.61 9.62
N VAL A 42 10.85 4.19 9.84
CA VAL A 42 10.54 5.54 9.40
C VAL A 42 10.88 6.49 10.54
N ARG A 43 11.89 7.35 10.34
CA ARG A 43 12.31 8.36 11.31
C ARG A 43 11.85 9.73 10.85
N GLU A 44 11.06 10.42 11.68
CA GLU A 44 10.60 11.77 11.37
C GLU A 44 11.64 12.80 11.83
N ARG A 45 12.11 13.65 10.91
CA ARG A 45 13.22 14.58 11.18
C ARG A 45 12.87 15.69 12.17
N ILE A 46 11.60 16.09 12.22
CA ILE A 46 11.13 17.21 13.04
C ILE A 46 10.82 16.77 14.47
N SER A 47 10.08 15.66 14.62
CA SER A 47 9.64 15.18 15.95
C SER A 47 10.60 14.18 16.58
N GLY A 48 11.50 13.57 15.79
CA GLY A 48 12.31 12.44 16.22
C GLY A 48 11.50 11.15 16.42
N ALA A 49 10.22 11.12 16.03
CA ALA A 49 9.40 9.92 16.16
C ALA A 49 9.88 8.82 15.22
N GLU A 50 9.96 7.61 15.75
CA GLU A 50 10.40 6.43 15.01
C GLU A 50 9.27 5.42 14.93
N ARG A 51 9.12 4.81 13.75
CA ARG A 51 8.09 3.81 13.52
C ARG A 51 8.65 2.65 12.71
N ASN A 52 8.63 1.47 13.31
CA ASN A 52 8.97 0.23 12.63
C ASN A 52 7.78 -0.23 11.80
N VAL A 53 8.02 -0.53 10.53
CA VAL A 53 7.01 -0.94 9.56
C VAL A 53 7.52 -2.12 8.76
N HIS A 54 6.73 -3.18 8.75
CA HIS A 54 6.95 -4.31 7.88
C HIS A 54 6.25 -4.09 6.53
N ILE A 55 7.02 -3.86 5.47
CA ILE A 55 6.53 -3.72 4.10
C ILE A 55 6.66 -5.08 3.41
N LYS A 56 5.55 -5.62 2.91
CA LYS A 56 5.54 -6.87 2.15
C LYS A 56 4.75 -6.71 0.86
N MET A 57 4.87 -7.69 -0.04
CA MET A 57 4.10 -7.69 -1.31
C MET A 57 2.60 -7.47 -1.03
N ASN A 58 1.98 -6.57 -1.80
CA ASN A 58 0.58 -6.15 -1.67
C ASN A 58 0.21 -5.40 -0.36
N HIS A 59 1.15 -5.19 0.55
CA HIS A 59 0.96 -4.39 1.76
C HIS A 59 1.99 -3.25 1.81
N PRO A 60 1.76 -2.18 1.01
CA PRO A 60 2.67 -1.06 0.97
C PRO A 60 2.57 -0.19 2.23
N LEU A 61 3.66 0.49 2.56
CA LEU A 61 3.66 1.55 3.57
C LEU A 61 3.02 2.81 2.98
N ARG A 62 2.07 3.42 3.70
CA ARG A 62 1.51 4.72 3.34
C ARG A 62 1.91 5.75 4.38
N TYR A 63 2.67 6.75 3.95
CA TYR A 63 3.21 7.78 4.83
C TYR A 63 3.26 9.13 4.11
N ARG A 64 2.85 10.22 4.78
CA ARG A 64 2.89 11.60 4.27
C ARG A 64 2.34 11.77 2.83
N GLY A 65 1.25 11.08 2.51
CA GLY A 65 0.59 11.14 1.19
C GLY A 65 1.28 10.36 0.06
N LYS A 66 2.30 9.56 0.40
CA LYS A 66 3.02 8.66 -0.51
C LYS A 66 2.84 7.21 -0.10
N THR A 67 2.94 6.34 -1.08
CA THR A 67 2.83 4.89 -0.94
C THR A 67 4.14 4.26 -1.39
N TYR A 68 4.75 3.48 -0.50
CA TYR A 68 6.01 2.78 -0.68
C TYR A 68 5.70 1.30 -0.93
N PHE A 69 5.89 0.87 -2.17
CA PHE A 69 5.74 -0.51 -2.57
C PHE A 69 7.09 -1.21 -2.57
N GLN A 70 7.09 -2.45 -2.12
CA GLN A 70 8.20 -3.36 -2.36
C GLN A 70 8.23 -3.72 -3.85
N ALA A 71 9.14 -3.13 -4.62
CA ALA A 71 9.15 -3.26 -6.09
C ALA A 71 10.15 -4.29 -6.58
N SER A 72 11.37 -4.26 -6.03
CA SER A 72 12.42 -5.23 -6.36
C SER A 72 13.42 -5.32 -5.21
N PHE A 73 14.46 -6.09 -5.44
CA PHE A 73 15.67 -6.20 -4.65
C PHE A 73 16.85 -6.23 -5.62
N ASP A 74 18.04 -5.97 -5.10
CA ASP A 74 19.26 -6.04 -5.90
C ASP A 74 19.72 -7.50 -6.00
N PRO A 75 19.86 -8.10 -7.20
CA PRO A 75 20.34 -9.48 -7.35
C PRO A 75 21.81 -9.66 -6.95
N GLU A 76 22.62 -8.60 -7.01
CA GLU A 76 24.04 -8.63 -6.62
C GLU A 76 24.23 -8.33 -5.13
N ASN A 77 23.25 -7.69 -4.52
CA ASN A 77 23.22 -7.37 -3.10
C ASN A 77 21.91 -7.80 -2.45
N ASP A 78 21.89 -9.05 -1.98
CA ASP A 78 20.73 -9.66 -1.29
C ASP A 78 20.31 -8.92 0.00
N LYS A 79 21.00 -7.85 0.42
CA LYS A 79 20.61 -6.99 1.55
C LYS A 79 19.98 -5.67 1.12
N ALA A 80 19.86 -5.39 -0.17
CA ALA A 80 19.31 -4.15 -0.68
C ALA A 80 17.87 -4.32 -1.18
N THR A 81 17.01 -3.40 -0.75
CA THR A 81 15.61 -3.32 -1.17
C THR A 81 15.40 -2.18 -2.16
N VAL A 82 14.53 -2.38 -3.15
CA VAL A 82 14.09 -1.33 -4.07
C VAL A 82 12.63 -1.02 -3.78
N LEU A 83 12.40 0.19 -3.25
CA LEU A 83 11.06 0.70 -2.98
C LEU A 83 10.58 1.60 -4.12
N GLN A 84 9.38 1.33 -4.63
CA GLN A 84 8.70 2.23 -5.56
C GLN A 84 7.80 3.20 -4.79
N VAL A 85 7.97 4.48 -5.06
CA VAL A 85 7.24 5.56 -4.39
C VAL A 85 6.18 6.13 -5.31
N VAL A 86 4.92 6.09 -4.87
CA VAL A 86 3.77 6.60 -5.63
C VAL A 86 2.99 7.59 -4.78
N ARG A 87 2.68 8.77 -5.34
CA ARG A 87 1.74 9.71 -4.74
C ARG A 87 0.32 9.35 -5.21
N ASN A 88 -0.47 8.74 -4.34
CA ASN A 88 -1.85 8.36 -4.64
C ASN A 88 -2.82 8.99 -3.63
N PRO A 89 -3.33 10.21 -3.87
CA PRO A 89 -4.32 10.83 -2.99
C PRO A 89 -5.71 10.18 -3.13
N GLY A 90 -6.02 9.56 -4.28
CA GLY A 90 -7.32 8.98 -4.60
C GLY A 90 -7.49 7.52 -4.19
N TRP A 91 -6.59 6.95 -3.40
CA TRP A 91 -6.62 5.51 -3.08
C TRP A 91 -7.91 5.06 -2.37
N VAL A 92 -8.62 5.98 -1.71
CA VAL A 92 -9.89 5.72 -1.02
C VAL A 92 -11.10 5.71 -1.94
N THR A 93 -11.01 6.27 -3.14
CA THR A 93 -12.18 6.47 -4.01
C THR A 93 -12.86 5.15 -4.41
N PRO A 94 -12.16 4.04 -4.70
CA PRO A 94 -12.84 2.79 -5.05
C PRO A 94 -13.65 2.23 -3.88
N TYR A 95 -13.15 2.38 -2.65
CA TYR A 95 -13.81 1.91 -1.45
C TYR A 95 -15.11 2.69 -1.17
N ILE A 96 -15.09 4.01 -1.36
CA ILE A 96 -16.28 4.86 -1.23
C ILE A 96 -17.32 4.47 -2.28
N SER A 97 -16.92 4.26 -3.54
CA SER A 97 -17.82 3.82 -4.61
C SER A 97 -18.48 2.48 -4.29
N CYS A 98 -17.71 1.49 -3.84
CA CYS A 98 -18.26 0.19 -3.45
C CYS A 98 -19.24 0.31 -2.27
N ALA A 99 -18.93 1.13 -1.27
CA ALA A 99 -19.82 1.38 -0.14
C ALA A 99 -21.13 2.06 -0.58
N MET A 100 -21.05 3.05 -1.47
CA MET A 100 -22.22 3.72 -2.03
C MET A 100 -23.13 2.76 -2.79
N VAL A 101 -22.56 1.92 -3.66
CA VAL A 101 -23.32 0.91 -4.42
C VAL A 101 -23.95 -0.11 -3.47
N GLY A 102 -23.19 -0.62 -2.50
CA GLY A 102 -23.68 -1.56 -1.50
C GLY A 102 -24.84 -0.98 -0.67
N MET A 103 -24.74 0.29 -0.27
CA MET A 103 -25.79 0.99 0.46
C MET A 103 -27.06 1.15 -0.39
N GLY A 104 -26.91 1.55 -1.66
CA GLY A 104 -28.05 1.68 -2.58
C GLY A 104 -28.80 0.36 -2.77
N MET A 105 -28.07 -0.73 -2.99
CA MET A 105 -28.63 -2.07 -3.13
C MET A 105 -29.32 -2.54 -1.85
N LEU A 106 -28.74 -2.25 -0.67
CA LEU A 106 -29.35 -2.59 0.62
C LEU A 106 -30.69 -1.87 0.84
N ILE A 107 -30.74 -0.57 0.55
CA ILE A 107 -31.97 0.23 0.65
C ILE A 107 -33.04 -0.31 -0.31
N GLN A 108 -32.67 -0.59 -1.56
CA GLN A 108 -33.59 -1.14 -2.56
C GLN A 108 -34.16 -2.50 -2.12
N PHE A 109 -33.31 -3.38 -1.59
CA PHE A 109 -33.75 -4.67 -1.08
C PHE A 109 -34.72 -4.53 0.11
N LEU A 110 -34.39 -3.68 1.09
CA LEU A 110 -35.20 -3.49 2.30
C LEU A 110 -36.56 -2.86 1.99
N THR A 111 -36.61 -1.88 1.09
CA THR A 111 -37.88 -1.26 0.66
C THR A 111 -38.81 -2.27 -0.01
N HIS A 112 -38.27 -3.12 -0.89
CA HIS A 112 -39.04 -4.18 -1.52
C HIS A 112 -39.50 -5.26 -0.52
N LEU A 113 -38.61 -5.67 0.40
CA LEU A 113 -38.90 -6.68 1.42
C LEU A 113 -40.00 -6.22 2.38
N VAL A 114 -39.90 -5.01 2.92
CA VAL A 114 -40.90 -4.41 3.83
C VAL A 114 -42.23 -4.19 3.12
N GLY A 115 -42.20 -3.71 1.87
CA GLY A 115 -43.39 -3.58 1.04
C GLY A 115 -44.10 -4.92 0.82
N PHE A 116 -43.36 -5.99 0.53
CA PHE A 116 -43.89 -7.33 0.36
C PHE A 116 -44.48 -7.90 1.67
N THR A 117 -43.78 -7.77 2.80
CA THR A 117 -44.27 -8.26 4.10
C THR A 117 -45.53 -7.53 4.56
N ARG A 118 -45.61 -6.20 4.37
CA ARG A 118 -46.85 -5.43 4.63
C ARG A 118 -48.01 -5.92 3.77
N LYS A 119 -47.80 -6.16 2.47
CA LYS A 119 -48.84 -6.67 1.57
C LYS A 119 -49.33 -8.08 1.96
N ARG A 120 -48.45 -8.96 2.43
CA ARG A 120 -48.86 -10.29 2.95
C ARG A 120 -49.67 -10.17 4.23
N LYS A 121 -49.26 -9.33 5.19
CA LYS A 121 -50.03 -9.11 6.43
C LYS A 121 -51.42 -8.51 6.19
N ALA A 122 -51.59 -7.68 5.16
CA ALA A 122 -52.89 -7.11 4.82
C ALA A 122 -53.83 -8.09 4.10
N LYS A 123 -53.32 -9.23 3.60
CA LYS A 123 -54.10 -10.29 2.93
C LYS A 123 -54.45 -11.48 3.83
N ALA A 124 -53.83 -11.57 5.00
CA ALA A 124 -54.08 -12.60 6.02
C ALA A 124 -55.06 -12.04 7.06
#